data_AF-A0A0G0Z6R8-F1
#
_entry.id   AF-A0A0G0Z6R8-F1
#
_cell.length_a   1.000
_cell.length_b   1.000
_cell.length_c   1.000
_cell.angle_alpha   90.00
_cell.angle_beta   90.00
_cell.angle_gamma   90.00
#
_symmetry.space_group_name_H-M   'P 1'
#
loop_
_entity.id
_entity.type
_entity.pdbx_description
1 polymer ?
#
loop_
_entity_poly.entity_id
_entity_poly.type
_entity_poly.pdbx_seq_one_letter_code
_entity_poly.pdbx_strand_id
1 'polypeptide(L)'
;MDIDNKKFKELIEKIEKIKKSGEIDLSTEEDLSLAVMNLISLEEHFFFTGAKTGKDHYFDLLVQVREVRKELLKKLIGKHEGETWCVSKHLLGATMRLMEVGTKLYADGKKGEAKKVYGKAHEIYNLFWGLRLKLINISEIKKTAASEKPWTLKDIVDKLVDCCDE
;
A
#
# COMPACT_ATOMS: atom_id res chain seq x y z
N MET A 1 12.00 -28.92 -5.93
CA MET A 1 11.68 -27.63 -6.57
C MET A 1 10.25 -27.59 -7.12
N ASP A 2 9.29 -28.33 -6.56
CA ASP A 2 7.91 -28.43 -7.14
C ASP A 2 6.77 -27.89 -6.27
N ILE A 3 7.04 -27.53 -5.01
CA ILE A 3 6.00 -27.01 -4.10
C ILE A 3 5.65 -25.54 -4.44
N ASP A 4 6.59 -24.81 -5.05
CA ASP A 4 6.42 -23.40 -5.42
C ASP A 4 5.49 -23.23 -6.64
N ASN A 5 5.57 -24.14 -7.61
CA ASN A 5 4.89 -23.97 -8.90
C ASN A 5 3.37 -24.22 -8.82
N LYS A 6 2.95 -25.14 -7.94
CA LYS A 6 1.51 -25.44 -7.75
C LYS A 6 0.80 -24.32 -6.96
N LYS A 7 1.42 -23.84 -5.87
CA LYS A 7 0.89 -22.71 -5.09
C LYS A 7 0.86 -21.42 -5.93
N PHE A 8 1.91 -21.20 -6.73
CA PHE A 8 1.96 -20.08 -7.66
C PHE A 8 0.84 -20.16 -8.70
N LYS A 9 0.60 -21.33 -9.28
CA LYS A 9 -0.48 -21.54 -10.26
C LYS A 9 -1.88 -21.34 -9.64
N GLU A 10 -2.14 -21.91 -8.46
CA GLU A 10 -3.40 -21.71 -7.72
C GLU A 10 -3.65 -20.22 -7.40
N LEU A 11 -2.58 -19.47 -7.11
CA LEU A 11 -2.65 -18.05 -6.85
C LEU A 11 -2.94 -17.23 -8.12
N ILE A 12 -2.28 -17.54 -9.24
CA ILE A 12 -2.58 -16.94 -10.54
C ILE A 12 -4.03 -17.23 -10.96
N GLU A 13 -4.52 -18.45 -10.74
CA GLU A 13 -5.92 -18.78 -11.02
C GLU A 13 -6.91 -18.01 -10.13
N LYS A 14 -6.55 -17.75 -8.86
CA LYS A 14 -7.34 -16.90 -7.96
C LYS A 14 -7.36 -15.45 -8.43
N ILE A 15 -6.22 -14.94 -8.90
CA ILE A 15 -6.07 -13.60 -9.45
C ILE A 15 -6.89 -13.42 -10.72
N GLU A 16 -6.78 -14.36 -11.66
CA GLU A 16 -7.55 -14.35 -12.91
C GLU A 16 -9.05 -14.40 -12.66
N LYS A 17 -9.49 -15.14 -11.63
CA LYS A 17 -10.89 -15.16 -11.20
C LYS A 17 -11.35 -13.81 -10.67
N ILE A 18 -10.51 -13.11 -9.90
CA ILE A 18 -10.80 -11.77 -9.39
C ILE A 18 -10.90 -10.76 -10.54
N LYS A 19 -9.94 -10.78 -11.48
CA LYS A 19 -9.98 -9.90 -12.66
C LYS A 19 -11.23 -10.15 -13.51
N LYS A 20 -11.64 -11.42 -13.67
CA LYS A 20 -12.80 -11.81 -14.48
C LYS A 20 -14.14 -11.63 -13.77
N SER A 21 -14.18 -11.53 -12.44
CA SER A 21 -15.45 -11.37 -11.72
C SER A 21 -16.05 -9.98 -11.92
N GLY A 22 -15.25 -8.99 -12.30
CA GLY A 22 -15.68 -7.59 -12.41
C GLY A 22 -16.04 -6.94 -11.06
N GLU A 23 -15.82 -7.66 -9.95
CA GLU A 23 -16.12 -7.17 -8.59
C GLU A 23 -15.04 -6.21 -8.06
N ILE A 24 -13.85 -6.24 -8.66
CA ILE A 24 -12.70 -5.42 -8.28
C ILE A 24 -12.17 -4.72 -9.53
N ASP A 25 -12.31 -3.40 -9.55
CA ASP A 25 -11.67 -2.54 -10.54
C ASP A 25 -10.28 -2.14 -10.02
N LEU A 26 -9.25 -2.84 -10.48
CA LEU A 26 -7.87 -2.65 -10.01
C LEU A 26 -7.33 -1.25 -10.33
N SER A 27 -7.69 -0.67 -11.48
CA SER A 27 -7.24 0.66 -11.91
C SER A 27 -7.80 1.72 -10.96
N THR A 28 -9.13 1.75 -10.79
CA THR A 28 -9.79 2.68 -9.87
C THR A 28 -9.33 2.51 -8.42
N GLU A 29 -9.07 1.27 -7.99
CA GLU A 29 -8.61 1.00 -6.63
C GLU A 29 -7.15 1.38 -6.38
N GLU A 30 -6.29 1.29 -7.40
CA GLU A 30 -4.93 1.81 -7.34
C GLU A 30 -4.95 3.31 -7.10
N ASP A 31 -5.67 4.06 -7.94
CA ASP A 31 -5.84 5.50 -7.79
C ASP A 31 -6.42 5.87 -6.41
N LEU A 32 -7.41 5.11 -5.94
CA LEU A 32 -8.00 5.28 -4.62
C LEU A 32 -6.99 5.03 -3.50
N SER A 33 -6.09 4.06 -3.66
CA SER A 33 -5.03 3.78 -2.68
C SER A 33 -4.02 4.93 -2.60
N LEU A 34 -3.65 5.53 -3.74
CA LEU A 34 -2.78 6.70 -3.81
C LEU A 34 -3.47 7.94 -3.22
N ALA A 35 -4.78 8.11 -3.46
CA ALA A 35 -5.56 9.16 -2.82
C ALA A 35 -5.55 9.02 -1.28
N VAL A 36 -5.70 7.80 -0.76
CA VAL A 36 -5.59 7.52 0.69
C VAL A 36 -4.18 7.84 1.22
N MET A 37 -3.11 7.49 0.49
CA MET A 37 -1.74 7.86 0.86
C MET A 37 -1.61 9.38 1.02
N ASN A 38 -2.08 10.13 0.03
CA ASN A 38 -2.01 11.60 0.04
C ASN A 38 -2.82 12.22 1.18
N LEU A 39 -4.00 11.67 1.51
CA LEU A 39 -4.79 12.14 2.65
C LEU A 39 -4.08 11.88 4.00
N ILE A 40 -3.39 10.74 4.16
CA ILE A 40 -2.54 10.49 5.34
C ILE A 40 -1.45 11.56 5.44
N SER A 41 -0.77 11.85 4.34
CA SER A 41 0.25 12.90 4.30
C SER A 41 -0.31 14.28 4.66
N LEU A 42 -1.53 14.60 4.18
CA LEU A 42 -2.18 15.86 4.48
C LEU A 42 -2.57 15.99 5.97
N GLU A 43 -3.03 14.91 6.61
CA GLU A 43 -3.24 14.87 8.07
C GLU A 43 -1.95 15.23 8.82
N GLU A 44 -0.81 14.67 8.42
CA GLU A 44 0.49 14.95 9.05
C GLU A 44 0.94 16.40 8.81
N HIS A 45 0.76 16.92 7.60
CA HIS A 45 1.08 18.31 7.26
C HIS A 45 0.26 19.31 8.10
N PHE A 46 -1.04 19.07 8.26
CA PHE A 46 -1.88 19.91 9.11
C PHE A 46 -1.49 19.81 10.57
N PHE A 47 -1.17 18.61 11.07
CA PHE A 47 -0.66 18.44 12.44
C PHE A 47 0.59 19.29 12.68
N PHE A 48 1.62 19.15 11.84
CA PHE A 48 2.87 19.89 12.00
C PHE A 48 2.67 21.40 11.83
N THR A 49 1.77 21.83 10.93
CA THR A 49 1.50 23.25 10.71
C THR A 49 0.76 23.87 11.89
N GLY A 50 -0.25 23.19 12.44
CA GLY A 50 -0.93 23.61 13.67
C GLY A 50 0.05 23.71 14.84
N ALA A 51 0.87 22.68 15.05
CA ALA A 51 1.88 22.65 16.11
C ALA A 51 2.93 23.77 15.97
N LYS A 52 3.39 24.06 14.74
CA LYS A 52 4.39 25.10 14.47
C LYS A 52 3.84 26.52 14.59
N THR A 53 2.59 26.73 14.18
CA THR A 53 2.00 28.07 14.08
C THR A 53 1.16 28.45 15.30
N GLY A 54 0.76 27.48 16.13
CA GLY A 54 -0.17 27.68 17.24
C GLY A 54 -1.59 28.03 16.79
N LYS A 55 -1.94 27.78 15.52
CA LYS A 55 -3.26 28.10 14.97
C LYS A 55 -4.15 26.86 14.92
N ASP A 56 -5.20 26.86 15.74
CA ASP A 56 -6.04 25.67 15.94
C ASP A 56 -6.82 25.22 14.70
N HIS A 57 -7.14 26.14 13.77
CA HIS A 57 -7.88 25.80 12.55
C HIS A 57 -7.20 24.70 11.69
N TYR A 58 -5.88 24.51 11.81
CA TYR A 58 -5.20 23.40 11.12
C TYR A 58 -5.59 22.04 11.72
N PHE A 59 -5.89 21.95 13.02
CA PHE A 59 -6.38 20.72 13.63
C PHE A 59 -7.82 20.41 13.20
N ASP A 60 -8.65 21.44 12.98
CA ASP A 60 -9.98 21.26 12.41
C ASP A 60 -9.90 20.71 10.98
N LEU A 61 -9.00 21.25 10.16
CA LEU A 61 -8.74 20.73 8.80
C LEU A 61 -8.21 19.28 8.82
N LEU A 62 -7.33 18.95 9.77
CA LEU A 62 -6.87 17.57 9.97
C LEU A 62 -8.05 16.63 10.21
N VAL A 63 -8.97 17.00 11.11
CA VAL A 63 -10.15 16.17 11.42
C VAL A 63 -11.04 16.00 10.19
N GLN A 64 -11.24 17.06 9.39
CA GLN A 64 -12.01 16.97 8.14
C GLN A 64 -11.37 16.01 7.14
N VAL A 65 -10.06 16.15 6.88
CA VAL A 65 -9.31 15.24 5.99
C VAL A 65 -9.37 13.81 6.50
N ARG A 66 -9.28 13.61 7.81
CA ARG A 66 -9.36 12.29 8.43
C ARG A 66 -10.69 11.59 8.17
N GLU A 67 -11.79 12.32 8.15
CA GLU A 67 -13.11 11.76 7.84
C GLU A 67 -13.20 11.34 6.37
N VAL A 68 -12.71 12.16 5.44
CA VAL A 68 -12.61 11.79 4.01
C VAL A 68 -11.74 10.53 3.84
N ARG A 69 -10.57 10.48 4.49
CA ARG A 69 -9.70 9.29 4.44
C ARG A 69 -10.40 8.05 4.97
N LYS A 70 -11.16 8.15 6.07
CA LYS A 70 -11.90 7.00 6.64
C LYS A 70 -12.94 6.50 5.64
N GLU A 71 -13.67 7.39 4.98
CA GLU A 71 -14.65 7.00 3.97
C GLU A 71 -14.00 6.26 2.79
N LEU A 72 -12.94 6.84 2.22
CA LEU A 72 -12.24 6.25 1.08
C LEU A 72 -11.57 4.92 1.44
N LEU A 73 -10.93 4.83 2.62
CA LEU A 73 -10.33 3.59 3.09
C LEU A 73 -11.38 2.49 3.28
N LYS A 74 -12.58 2.83 3.78
CA LYS A 74 -13.70 1.88 3.89
C LYS A 74 -14.16 1.35 2.54
N LYS A 75 -14.19 2.21 1.52
CA LYS A 75 -14.49 1.79 0.15
C LYS A 75 -13.41 0.85 -0.39
N LEU A 76 -12.14 1.15 -0.09
CA LEU A 76 -10.99 0.38 -0.56
C LEU A 76 -10.89 -1.02 0.07
N ILE A 77 -11.06 -1.17 1.38
CA ILE A 77 -10.81 -2.47 2.06
C ILE A 77 -12.07 -3.19 2.56
N GLY A 78 -13.25 -2.59 2.36
CA GLY A 78 -14.52 -3.12 2.82
C GLY A 78 -14.71 -3.02 4.35
N LYS A 79 -15.84 -3.57 4.81
CA LYS A 79 -16.22 -3.57 6.24
C LYS A 79 -15.69 -4.82 6.95
N HIS A 80 -14.98 -4.60 8.06
CA HIS A 80 -14.78 -5.54 9.18
C HIS A 80 -13.82 -6.73 9.03
N GLU A 81 -12.52 -6.46 8.89
CA GLU A 81 -11.49 -7.33 9.48
C GLU A 81 -10.52 -6.46 10.30
N GLY A 82 -10.60 -6.53 11.64
CA GLY A 82 -10.01 -5.58 12.59
C GLY A 82 -8.62 -5.04 12.27
N GLU A 83 -7.57 -5.86 12.41
CA GLU A 83 -6.17 -5.46 12.18
C GLU A 83 -5.92 -5.05 10.71
N THR A 84 -6.69 -5.57 9.73
CA THR A 84 -6.50 -5.30 8.28
C THR A 84 -6.65 -3.83 7.97
N TRP A 85 -7.62 -3.15 8.59
CA TRP A 85 -7.79 -1.70 8.42
C TRP A 85 -6.57 -0.90 8.83
N CYS A 86 -6.08 -1.16 10.03
CA CYS A 86 -4.93 -0.44 10.56
C CYS A 86 -3.68 -0.79 9.75
N VAL A 87 -3.45 -2.06 9.45
CA VAL A 87 -2.30 -2.54 8.67
C VAL A 87 -2.29 -1.92 7.28
N SER A 88 -3.40 -1.94 6.54
CA SER A 88 -3.48 -1.32 5.20
C SER A 88 -3.11 0.16 5.23
N LYS A 89 -3.68 0.94 6.18
CA LYS A 89 -3.32 2.36 6.34
C LYS A 89 -1.83 2.56 6.63
N HIS A 90 -1.25 1.72 7.49
CA HIS A 90 0.18 1.82 7.85
C HIS A 90 1.10 1.42 6.69
N LEU A 91 0.73 0.40 5.91
CA LEU A 91 1.46 0.01 4.69
C LEU A 91 1.43 1.15 3.66
N LEU A 92 0.25 1.70 3.35
CA LEU A 92 0.10 2.82 2.42
C LEU A 92 0.93 4.05 2.86
N GLY A 93 0.85 4.45 4.12
CA GLY A 93 1.64 5.56 4.65
C GLY A 93 3.15 5.31 4.60
N ALA A 94 3.60 4.09 4.90
CA ALA A 94 5.00 3.71 4.82
C ALA A 94 5.52 3.69 3.37
N THR A 95 4.74 3.18 2.41
CA THR A 95 5.05 3.24 0.98
C THR A 95 5.31 4.66 0.53
N MET A 96 4.36 5.59 0.78
CA MET A 96 4.51 6.98 0.38
C MET A 96 5.75 7.64 1.02
N ARG A 97 6.01 7.37 2.31
CA ARG A 97 7.17 7.94 2.99
C ARG A 97 8.50 7.42 2.42
N LEU A 98 8.56 6.14 2.05
CA LEU A 98 9.73 5.57 1.39
C LEU A 98 9.93 6.13 -0.01
N MET A 99 8.86 6.33 -0.80
CA MET A 99 8.94 6.99 -2.10
C MET A 99 9.58 8.38 -1.98
N GLU A 100 9.11 9.19 -1.03
CA GLU A 100 9.66 10.53 -0.76
C GLU A 100 11.14 10.50 -0.37
N VAL A 101 11.55 9.57 0.51
CA VAL A 101 12.97 9.40 0.88
C VAL A 101 13.81 9.00 -0.33
N GLY A 102 13.31 8.07 -1.15
CA GLY A 102 13.98 7.64 -2.38
C GLY A 102 14.17 8.82 -3.35
N THR A 103 13.15 9.66 -3.53
CA THR A 103 13.19 10.85 -4.38
C THR A 103 14.25 11.85 -3.91
N LYS A 104 14.33 12.10 -2.59
CA LYS A 104 15.36 12.96 -2.01
C LYS A 104 16.78 12.43 -2.24
N LEU A 105 17.00 11.14 -1.97
CA LEU A 105 18.28 10.49 -2.24
C LEU A 105 18.65 10.56 -3.73
N TYR A 106 17.67 10.44 -4.61
CA TYR A 106 17.89 10.54 -6.05
C TYR A 106 18.31 11.96 -6.46
N ALA A 107 17.63 12.98 -5.93
CA ALA A 107 17.96 14.40 -6.13
C ALA A 107 19.36 14.73 -5.59
N ASP A 108 19.77 14.13 -4.47
CA ASP A 108 21.11 14.27 -3.88
C ASP A 108 22.21 13.49 -4.62
N GLY A 109 21.90 12.88 -5.78
CA GLY A 109 22.86 12.11 -6.58
C GLY A 109 23.16 10.71 -6.05
N LYS A 110 22.57 10.29 -4.92
CA LYS A 110 22.73 8.95 -4.32
C LYS A 110 21.84 7.90 -4.99
N LYS A 111 21.96 7.79 -6.31
CA LYS A 111 21.06 6.96 -7.15
C LYS A 111 20.99 5.49 -6.73
N GLY A 112 22.11 4.91 -6.28
CA GLY A 112 22.15 3.52 -5.82
C GLY A 112 21.32 3.28 -4.55
N GLU A 113 21.38 4.20 -3.59
CA GLU A 113 20.58 4.14 -2.36
C GLU A 113 19.10 4.42 -2.65
N ALA A 114 18.81 5.41 -3.50
CA ALA A 114 17.45 5.72 -3.93
C ALA A 114 16.73 4.48 -4.52
N LYS A 115 17.39 3.76 -5.43
CA LYS A 115 16.84 2.53 -6.02
C LYS A 115 16.55 1.45 -4.98
N LYS A 116 17.39 1.29 -3.95
CA LYS A 116 17.13 0.37 -2.83
C LYS A 116 15.89 0.79 -2.03
N VAL A 117 15.73 2.10 -1.79
CA VAL A 117 14.57 2.63 -1.07
C VAL A 117 13.28 2.47 -1.89
N TYR A 118 13.31 2.74 -3.20
CA TYR A 118 12.16 2.47 -4.08
C TYR A 118 11.78 0.99 -4.08
N GLY A 119 12.76 0.08 -4.11
CA GLY A 119 12.50 -1.36 -3.98
C GLY A 119 11.72 -1.69 -2.70
N LYS A 120 12.11 -1.10 -1.56
CA LYS A 120 11.37 -1.27 -0.30
C LYS A 120 9.97 -0.66 -0.34
N ALA A 121 9.81 0.53 -0.92
CA ALA A 121 8.49 1.17 -1.05
C ALA A 121 7.51 0.26 -1.82
N HIS A 122 8.01 -0.33 -2.90
CA HIS A 122 7.28 -1.27 -3.73
C HIS A 122 6.96 -2.58 -3.00
N GLU A 123 7.91 -3.17 -2.26
CA GLU A 123 7.64 -4.34 -1.41
C GLU A 123 6.51 -4.10 -0.40
N ILE A 124 6.50 -2.93 0.25
CA ILE A 124 5.45 -2.55 1.21
C ILE A 124 4.10 -2.33 0.51
N TYR A 125 4.09 -1.73 -0.68
CA TYR A 125 2.86 -1.56 -1.47
C TYR A 125 2.29 -2.91 -1.92
N ASN A 126 3.17 -3.84 -2.27
CA ASN A 126 2.79 -5.20 -2.65
C ASN A 126 2.18 -5.98 -1.48
N LEU A 127 2.61 -5.74 -0.25
CA LEU A 127 1.95 -6.28 0.95
C LEU A 127 0.53 -5.72 1.11
N PHE A 128 0.31 -4.43 0.80
CA PHE A 128 -1.03 -3.84 0.82
C PHE A 128 -1.95 -4.55 -0.18
N TRP A 129 -1.50 -4.76 -1.42
CA TRP A 129 -2.28 -5.48 -2.43
C TRP A 129 -2.54 -6.94 -2.07
N GLY A 130 -1.54 -7.62 -1.50
CA GLY A 130 -1.70 -8.98 -0.99
C GLY A 130 -2.83 -9.07 0.04
N LEU A 131 -2.94 -8.10 0.95
CA LEU A 131 -4.04 -8.03 1.92
C LEU A 131 -5.36 -7.65 1.27
N ARG A 132 -5.37 -6.61 0.42
CA ARG A 132 -6.57 -6.10 -0.27
C ARG A 132 -7.24 -7.18 -1.12
N LEU A 133 -6.44 -7.99 -1.81
CA LEU A 133 -6.89 -9.09 -2.66
C LEU A 133 -7.08 -10.41 -1.89
N LYS A 134 -6.92 -10.39 -0.56
CA LYS A 134 -7.02 -11.56 0.34
C LYS A 134 -6.13 -12.73 -0.12
N LEU A 135 -4.95 -12.40 -0.65
CA LEU A 135 -3.94 -13.36 -1.10
C LEU A 135 -3.03 -13.80 0.06
N ILE A 136 -2.87 -12.94 1.06
CA ILE A 136 -2.14 -13.22 2.29
C ILE A 136 -3.00 -12.82 3.49
N ASN A 137 -2.84 -13.52 4.61
CA ASN A 137 -3.45 -13.14 5.88
C ASN A 137 -2.43 -12.47 6.81
N ILE A 138 -2.89 -11.69 7.79
CA ILE A 138 -2.01 -10.98 8.74
C ILE A 138 -1.12 -11.94 9.55
N SER A 139 -1.60 -13.14 9.83
CA SER A 139 -0.83 -14.21 10.48
C SER A 139 0.33 -14.72 9.63
N GLU A 140 0.20 -14.65 8.30
CA GLU A 140 1.26 -15.03 7.35
C GLU A 140 2.30 -13.91 7.24
N ILE A 141 1.90 -12.63 7.26
CA ILE A 141 2.84 -11.50 7.34
C ILE A 141 3.76 -11.62 8.55
N LYS A 142 3.22 -12.00 9.72
CA LYS A 142 4.01 -12.24 10.94
C LYS A 142 5.04 -13.37 10.79
N LYS A 143 4.77 -14.37 9.93
CA LYS A 143 5.70 -15.49 9.66
C LYS A 143 6.76 -15.15 8.62
N THR A 144 6.41 -14.36 7.60
CA THR A 144 7.35 -13.95 6.54
C THR A 144 8.47 -13.05 7.09
N ALA A 145 8.19 -12.25 8.13
CA ALA A 145 9.21 -11.47 8.84
C ALA A 145 10.31 -12.31 9.53
N ALA A 146 10.11 -13.63 9.66
CA ALA A 146 11.04 -14.54 10.33
C ALA A 146 11.85 -15.45 9.38
N SER A 147 11.70 -15.31 8.04
CA SER A 147 12.40 -16.15 7.07
C SER A 147 13.09 -15.35 5.95
N GLU A 148 14.41 -15.50 5.81
CA GLU A 148 15.27 -14.82 4.82
C GLU A 148 15.13 -15.34 3.37
N LYS A 149 13.92 -15.36 2.80
CA LYS A 149 13.74 -15.61 1.35
C LYS A 149 12.76 -14.61 0.72
N PRO A 150 13.28 -13.56 0.03
CA PRO A 150 12.51 -12.38 -0.34
C PRO A 150 11.77 -12.44 -1.70
N TRP A 151 11.51 -13.61 -2.30
CA TRP A 151 10.93 -13.68 -3.64
C TRP A 151 9.73 -14.62 -3.72
N THR A 152 8.59 -14.06 -4.13
CA THR A 152 7.41 -14.66 -4.79
C THR A 152 6.32 -13.58 -4.91
N LEU A 153 6.03 -12.81 -3.84
CA LEU A 153 4.95 -11.80 -3.82
C LEU A 153 5.17 -10.64 -4.80
N LYS A 154 6.43 -10.22 -5.00
CA LYS A 154 6.78 -9.13 -5.90
C LYS A 154 6.39 -9.45 -7.34
N ASP A 155 6.87 -10.55 -7.90
CA ASP A 155 6.56 -10.96 -9.28
C ASP A 155 5.04 -11.17 -9.54
N ILE A 156 4.29 -11.42 -8.47
CA ILE A 156 2.83 -11.59 -8.51
C ILE A 156 2.13 -10.23 -8.57
N VAL A 157 2.53 -9.27 -7.72
CA VAL A 157 1.93 -7.94 -7.71
C VAL A 157 2.33 -7.13 -8.95
N ASP A 158 3.55 -7.31 -9.43
CA ASP A 158 4.06 -6.64 -10.64
C ASP A 158 3.28 -7.07 -11.91
N LYS A 159 2.70 -8.28 -11.93
CA LYS A 159 1.77 -8.74 -12.98
C LYS A 159 0.30 -8.37 -12.73
N LEU A 160 -0.04 -7.98 -11.50
CA LEU A 160 -1.39 -7.63 -11.07
C LEU A 160 -1.70 -6.15 -11.31
N VAL A 161 -0.75 -5.28 -10.95
CA VAL A 161 -0.85 -3.81 -10.90
C VAL A 161 -0.26 -3.17 -12.16
N ASP A 162 -0.15 -3.95 -13.23
CA ASP A 162 0.12 -3.36 -14.55
C ASP A 162 -1.18 -2.73 -15.07
N CYS A 163 -1.53 -1.58 -14.46
CA CYS A 163 -2.64 -0.71 -14.86
C CYS A 163 -2.30 0.12 -16.09
N CYS A 164 -1.14 -0.11 -16.72
CA CYS A 164 -0.65 0.66 -17.87
C CYS A 164 -1.27 0.22 -19.22
N ASP A 165 -2.13 -0.80 -19.24
CA ASP A 165 -2.86 -1.28 -20.42
C ASP A 165 -4.27 -0.63 -20.52
N GLU A 166 -4.34 0.70 -20.47
CA GLU A 166 -5.51 1.49 -20.94
C GLU A 166 -5.34 1.94 -22.40
#